data_AF-A0A645GWM9-F1
#
_entry.id   AF-A0A645GWM9-F1
#
_cell.length_a   1.000
_cell.length_b   1.000
_cell.length_c   1.000
_cell.angle_alpha   90.00
_cell.angle_beta   90.00
_cell.angle_gamma   90.00
#
_symmetry.space_group_name_H-M   'P 1'
#
loop_
_entity.id
_entity.type
_entity.pdbx_description
1 polymer ?
#
loop_
_entity_poly.entity_id
_entity_poly.type
_entity_poly.pdbx_seq_one_letter_code
_entity_poly.pdbx_strand_id
1 'polypeptide(L)' 'MVATTGVATLMWILDSIPQLGWLHPWLLVHHWLAFGDLFRDPVFTDGIVRGLWLALGYAVVFLVAARTVFVHRDITS' A
#
# COMPACT_ATOMS: atom_id res chain seq x y z
N MET A 1 11.43 11.71 -2.13
CA MET A 1 10.45 11.90 -3.21
C MET A 1 10.69 10.97 -4.39
N VAL A 2 11.89 10.90 -4.96
CA VAL A 2 12.18 10.00 -6.12
C VAL A 2 11.84 8.53 -5.83
N ALA A 3 12.33 7.97 -4.73
CA ALA A 3 12.06 6.58 -4.38
C ALA A 3 10.56 6.28 -4.19
N THR A 4 9.83 7.14 -3.47
CA THR A 4 8.39 6.97 -3.22
C THR A 4 7.58 7.09 -4.52
N THR A 5 7.93 8.04 -5.39
CA THR A 5 7.29 8.18 -6.71
C THR A 5 7.60 6.99 -7.61
N GLY A 6 8.85 6.50 -7.63
CA GLY A 6 9.24 5.33 -8.42
C GLY A 6 8.47 4.07 -8.02
N VAL A 7 8.32 3.82 -6.71
CA VAL A 7 7.53 2.68 -6.20
C VAL A 7 6.06 2.83 -6.60
N ALA A 8 5.47 4.01 -6.47
CA ALA A 8 4.09 4.25 -6.88
C ALA A 8 3.90 3.98 -8.39
N THR A 9 4.79 4.52 -9.24
CA THR A 9 4.75 4.27 -10.69
C THR A 9 4.86 2.80 -11.03
N LEU A 10 5.74 2.04 -10.36
CA LEU A 10 5.85 0.60 -10.57
C LEU A 10 4.55 -0.14 -10.19
N MET A 11 3.92 0.23 -9.07
CA MET A 11 2.64 -0.36 -8.67
C MET A 11 1.53 -0.10 -9.70
N TRP A 12 1.48 1.11 -10.28
CA TRP A 12 0.54 1.44 -11.37
C TRP A 12 0.80 0.60 -12.63
N ILE A 13 2.07 0.41 -13.00
CA ILE A 13 2.43 -0.44 -14.16
C ILE A 13 2.00 -1.89 -13.90
N LEU A 14 2.27 -2.43 -12.71
CA LEU A 14 1.92 -3.80 -12.37
C LEU A 14 0.40 -4.03 -12.36
N ASP A 15 -0.38 -3.06 -11.88
CA ASP A 15 -1.85 -3.11 -11.88
C ASP A 15 -2.45 -3.09 -13.31
N SER A 16 -1.73 -2.51 -14.28
CA SER A 16 -2.20 -2.44 -15.67
C SER A 16 -2.10 -3.77 -16.44
N ILE A 17 -1.37 -4.76 -15.91
CA ILE A 17 -1.07 -6.03 -16.58
C ILE A 17 -2.08 -7.10 -16.13
N PRO A 18 -3.09 -7.46 -16.94
CA PRO A 18 -4.14 -8.40 -16.53
C PRO A 18 -3.64 -9.81 -16.20
N GLN A 19 -2.50 -10.23 -16.77
CA GLN A 19 -1.85 -11.51 -16.46
C GLN A 19 -1.36 -11.58 -15.00
N LEU A 20 -1.14 -10.43 -14.36
CA LEU A 20 -0.75 -10.30 -12.95
C LEU A 20 -1.96 -10.12 -12.03
N GLY A 21 -3.17 -10.49 -12.46
CA GLY A 21 -4.39 -10.35 -11.67
C GLY A 21 -4.33 -10.97 -10.28
N TRP A 22 -3.51 -12.00 -10.06
CA TRP A 22 -3.29 -12.60 -8.74
C TRP A 22 -2.50 -11.69 -7.77
N LEU A 23 -1.70 -10.76 -8.31
CA LEU A 23 -0.91 -9.79 -7.55
C LEU A 23 -1.70 -8.53 -7.23
N HIS A 24 -2.70 -8.18 -8.03
CA HIS A 24 -3.50 -6.96 -7.87
C HIS A 24 -4.05 -6.75 -6.44
N PRO A 25 -4.57 -7.79 -5.74
CA PRO A 25 -5.04 -7.64 -4.36
C PRO A 25 -3.95 -7.25 -3.34
N TRP A 26 -2.68 -7.34 -3.70
CA TRP A 26 -1.54 -6.98 -2.86
C TRP A 26 -0.95 -5.60 -3.21
N LEU A 27 -1.41 -4.97 -4.31
CA LEU A 27 -0.98 -3.65 -4.71
C LEU A 27 -1.77 -2.58 -3.94
N LEU A 28 -1.06 -1.63 -3.33
CA LEU A 28 -1.70 -0.50 -2.64
C LEU A 28 -2.53 0.36 -3.62
N VAL A 29 -2.02 0.53 -4.84
CA VAL A 29 -2.68 1.29 -5.91
C VAL A 29 -4.01 0.67 -6.33
N HIS A 30 -4.14 -0.66 -6.28
CA HIS A 30 -5.36 -1.35 -6.67
C HIS A 30 -6.55 -0.95 -5.78
N HIS A 31 -6.31 -0.80 -4.47
CA HIS A 31 -7.33 -0.41 -3.50
C HIS A 31 -7.53 1.10 -3.39
N TRP A 32 -6.63 1.90 -3.97
CA TRP A 32 -6.77 3.36 -3.99
C TRP A 32 -8.05 3.80 -4.71
N LEU A 33 -8.41 3.09 -5.79
CA LEU A 33 -9.63 3.35 -6.55
C LEU A 33 -10.91 3.10 -5.74
N ALA A 34 -10.88 2.22 -4.73
CA ALA A 34 -12.02 1.95 -3.85
C ALA A 34 -12.39 3.17 -2.99
N PHE A 35 -11.49 4.16 -2.84
CA PHE A 35 -11.84 5.42 -2.18
C PHE A 35 -12.96 6.18 -2.92
N GLY A 36 -13.07 6.01 -4.24
CA GLY A 36 -14.16 6.58 -5.03
C GLY A 36 -15.55 6.03 -4.64
N ASP A 37 -15.60 4.83 -4.06
CA ASP A 37 -16.84 4.21 -3.61
C ASP A 37 -17.45 4.89 -2.38
N LEU A 38 -16.69 5.73 -1.66
CA LEU A 38 -17.19 6.54 -0.55
C LEU A 38 -18.21 7.58 -1.02
N PHE A 39 -18.11 8.02 -2.28
CA PHE A 39 -18.99 9.03 -2.87
C PHE A 39 -20.21 8.42 -3.58
N ARG A 40 -20.37 7.08 -3.56
CA ARG A 40 -21.51 6.38 -4.15
C ARG A 40 -22.64 6.26 -3.13
N ASP A 41 -23.88 6.20 -3.63
CA ASP A 41 -25.06 5.90 -2.83
C ASP A 41 -25.77 4.67 -3.43
N PRO A 42 -25.73 3.49 -2.75
CA PRO A 42 -25.18 3.24 -1.42
C PRO A 42 -23.64 3.21 -1.38
N VAL A 43 -23.08 3.56 -0.22
CA VAL A 43 -21.63 3.53 0.02
C VAL A 43 -21.12 2.08 0.08
N PHE A 44 -20.15 1.73 -0.75
CA PHE A 44 -19.49 0.42 -0.73
C PHE A 44 -18.18 0.49 0.06
N THR A 45 -18.21 -0.01 1.31
CA THR A 45 -17.04 0.05 2.21
C THR A 45 -16.11 -1.16 2.12
N ASP A 46 -16.52 -2.25 1.49
CA ASP A 46 -15.78 -3.52 1.54
C ASP A 46 -14.38 -3.42 0.89
N GLY A 47 -14.30 -2.77 -0.29
CA GLY A 47 -13.03 -2.49 -0.96
C GLY A 47 -12.12 -1.55 -0.16
N ILE A 48 -12.71 -0.56 0.51
CA ILE A 48 -11.98 0.40 1.36
C ILE A 48 -11.37 -0.30 2.57
N VAL A 49 -12.15 -1.14 3.26
CA VAL A 49 -11.70 -1.88 4.44
C VAL A 49 -10.58 -2.85 4.08
N ARG A 50 -10.68 -3.58 2.95
CA ARG A 50 -9.58 -4.42 2.45
C ARG A 50 -8.31 -3.62 2.18
N GLY A 51 -8.43 -2.47 1.50
CA GLY A 51 -7.30 -1.59 1.25
C GLY A 51 -6.63 -1.09 2.52
N LEU A 52 -7.43 -0.75 3.53
CA LEU A 52 -6.95 -0.29 4.82
C LEU A 52 -6.18 -1.38 5.57
N TRP A 53 -6.68 -2.62 5.57
CA TRP A 53 -5.98 -3.76 6.18
C TRP A 53 -4.64 -4.04 5.49
N LEU A 54 -4.61 -3.99 4.15
CA LEU A 54 -3.38 -4.17 3.39
C LEU A 54 -2.36 -3.07 3.71
N ALA A 55 -2.79 -1.80 3.75
CA ALA A 55 -1.94 -0.67 4.09
C ALA A 55 -1.39 -0.78 5.52
N LEU A 56 -2.23 -1.19 6.48
CA LEU A 56 -1.81 -1.48 7.85
C LEU A 56 -0.76 -2.59 7.91
N GLY A 57 -0.95 -3.68 7.15
CA GLY A 57 0.02 -4.77 7.06
C GLY A 57 1.39 -4.28 6.60
N TYR A 58 1.44 -3.51 5.51
CA TYR A 58 2.67 -2.89 5.01
C TYR A 58 3.29 -1.93 6.03
N ALA A 59 2.49 -1.09 6.67
CA ALA A 59 2.95 -0.16 7.68
C ALA A 59 3.61 -0.89 8.86
N VAL A 60 3.00 -1.97 9.36
CA VAL A 60 3.55 -2.78 10.44
C VAL A 60 4.88 -3.41 10.03
N VAL A 61 4.98 -4.02 8.85
CA VAL A 61 6.23 -4.63 8.36
C VAL A 61 7.34 -3.60 8.24
N PHE A 62 7.07 -2.45 7.63
CA PHE A 62 8.06 -1.39 7.49
C PHE A 62 8.42 -0.73 8.82
N LEU A 63 7.49 -0.58 9.76
CA LEU A 63 7.77 -0.07 11.10
C LEU A 63 8.66 -1.04 11.88
N VAL A 64 8.42 -2.34 11.77
CA VAL A 64 9.27 -3.37 12.39
C VAL A 64 10.68 -3.32 11.79
N ALA A 65 10.80 -3.28 10.46
CA ALA A 65 12.08 -3.17 9.78
C ALA A 65 12.81 -1.85 10.09
N ALA A 66 12.09 -0.73 10.18
CA ALA A 66 12.66 0.55 10.59
C ALA A 66 13.16 0.47 12.03
N ARG A 67 12.36 -0.10 12.95
CA ARG A 67 12.74 -0.29 14.35
C ARG A 67 14.02 -1.11 14.49
N THR A 68 14.18 -2.20 13.73
CA THR A 68 15.43 -2.98 13.80
C THR A 68 16.63 -2.16 13.34
N VAL A 69 16.52 -1.43 12.23
CA VAL A 69 17.61 -0.57 11.73
C VAL A 69 17.96 0.53 12.72
N PHE A 70 16.96 1.19 13.33
CA PHE A 70 17.18 2.25 14.31
C PHE A 70 17.71 1.75 15.65
N VAL A 71 17.34 0.54 16.08
CA VAL A 71 17.86 -0.07 17.33
C VAL A 71 19.31 -0.56 17.17
N HIS A 72 19.71 -1.02 15.98
CA HIS A 72 21.08 -1.49 15.73
C HIS A 72 22.08 -0.36 15.46
N ARG A 73 21.59 0.85 15.16
CA ARG A 73 22.44 2.03 15.11
C ARG A 73 22.40 2.67 16.48
N ASP A 74 23.46 2.52 17.27
CA ASP A 74 23.68 3.37 18.44
C ASP A 74 23.66 4.83 17.98
N ILE A 75 22.55 5.52 18.24
CA ILE A 75 22.41 6.95 18.03
C ILE A 75 23.12 7.64 19.19
N THR A 76 24.45 7.50 19.27
CA THR A 76 25.26 8.35 20.14
C THR A 76 25.43 9.69 19.45
N SER A 77 24.98 10.73 20.16
CA SER A 77 25.06 12.15 19.77
C SER A 77 26.49 12.64 19.59
#